data_AF-A0AAJ1RWU6-F1
#
_entry.id   AF-A0AAJ1RWU6-F1
#
_cell.length_a   1.000
_cell.length_b   1.000
_cell.length_c   1.000
_cell.angle_alpha   90.00
_cell.angle_beta   90.00
_cell.angle_gamma   90.00
#
_symmetry.space_group_name_H-M   'P 1'
#
loop_
_entity.id
_entity.type
_entity.pdbx_description
1 polymer ?
#
loop_
_entity_poly.entity_id
_entity_poly.type
_entity_poly.pdbx_seq_one_letter_code
_entity_poly.pdbx_strand_id
1 'polypeptide(L)'
;IFHDAKRGRTENFARCEVEVAEPDDEEPLRDNQGNPLPKFRIRLWNGRTQISIEVRACGRARWTFDQPTRAGMVSHLTYNEYPLEVERIAILDEQGLRSIDDYGWIHGNAEHTWGILH
;
A
#
# COMPACT_ATOMS: atom_id res chain seq x y z
N ILE A 1 -10.92 6.92 0.65
CA ILE A 1 -11.27 8.34 0.89
C ILE A 1 -9.96 9.12 0.90
N PHE A 2 -9.90 10.30 0.28
CA PHE A 2 -8.71 11.16 0.30
C PHE A 2 -9.07 12.55 0.82
N HIS A 3 -8.40 12.98 1.88
CA HIS A 3 -8.58 14.32 2.45
C HIS A 3 -7.50 15.25 1.88
N ASP A 4 -7.93 16.18 1.03
CA ASP A 4 -7.05 17.13 0.35
C ASP A 4 -7.03 18.46 1.10
N ALA A 5 -6.05 18.63 1.99
CA ALA A 5 -5.88 19.87 2.73
C ALA A 5 -5.53 21.07 1.83
N LYS A 6 -4.76 20.86 0.74
CA LYS A 6 -4.35 21.94 -0.18
C LYS A 6 -5.54 22.48 -0.97
N ARG A 7 -6.55 21.64 -1.24
CA ARG A 7 -7.81 22.02 -1.90
C ARG A 7 -8.98 22.24 -0.93
N GLY A 8 -8.79 21.99 0.37
CA GLY A 8 -9.82 22.14 1.40
C GLY A 8 -11.04 21.23 1.20
N ARG A 9 -10.85 20.01 0.67
CA ARG A 9 -11.95 19.09 0.32
C ARG A 9 -11.64 17.64 0.61
N THR A 10 -12.69 16.81 0.58
CA THR A 10 -12.56 15.35 0.68
C THR A 10 -13.05 14.71 -0.62
N GLU A 11 -12.23 13.85 -1.19
CA GLU A 11 -12.51 13.10 -2.40
C GLU A 11 -12.90 11.65 -2.06
N ASN A 12 -14.03 11.22 -2.62
CA ASN A 12 -14.42 9.82 -2.65
C ASN A 12 -14.11 9.28 -4.05
N PHE A 13 -13.36 8.19 -4.10
CA PHE A 13 -12.98 7.56 -5.37
C PHE A 13 -14.01 6.50 -5.75
N ALA A 14 -14.43 6.52 -7.01
CA ALA A 14 -15.35 5.53 -7.55
C ALA A 14 -14.63 4.22 -7.91
N ARG A 15 -13.32 4.30 -8.18
CA ARG A 15 -12.49 3.17 -8.56
C ARG A 15 -11.14 3.23 -7.86
N CYS A 16 -10.63 2.04 -7.55
CA CYS A 16 -9.33 1.81 -6.93
C CYS A 16 -8.74 0.54 -7.55
N GLU A 17 -7.51 0.64 -8.04
CA GLU A 17 -6.70 -0.49 -8.49
C GLU A 17 -5.41 -0.53 -7.67
N VAL A 18 -5.06 -1.74 -7.24
CA VAL A 18 -3.80 -2.02 -6.56
C VAL A 18 -3.16 -3.20 -7.27
N GLU A 19 -1.98 -2.96 -7.81
CA GLU A 19 -1.12 -3.98 -8.40
C GLU A 19 0.06 -4.21 -7.47
N VAL A 20 0.36 -5.48 -7.18
CA VAL A 20 1.57 -5.91 -6.49
C VAL A 20 2.56 -6.35 -7.55
N ALA A 21 3.75 -5.75 -7.54
CA ALA A 21 4.82 -6.07 -8.47
C ALA A 21 6.05 -6.58 -7.70
N GLU A 22 6.78 -7.50 -8.33
CA GLU A 22 8.13 -7.84 -7.87
C GLU A 22 9.06 -6.62 -8.07
N PRO A 23 10.06 -6.46 -7.20
CA PRO A 23 11.05 -5.41 -7.39
C PRO A 23 11.87 -5.68 -8.66
N ASP A 24 12.15 -4.61 -9.41
CA ASP A 24 12.89 -4.62 -10.68
C ASP A 24 14.36 -4.21 -10.54
N ASP A 25 14.82 -3.98 -9.30
CA ASP A 25 16.20 -3.62 -8.96
C ASP A 25 17.15 -4.84 -9.08
N GLU A 26 18.40 -4.62 -9.50
CA GLU A 26 19.43 -5.69 -9.59
C GLU A 26 19.66 -6.39 -8.24
N GLU A 27 19.61 -5.61 -7.16
CA GLU A 27 19.68 -6.08 -5.78
C GLU A 27 18.46 -5.58 -5.00
N PRO A 28 17.35 -6.34 -4.99
CA PRO A 28 16.13 -5.91 -4.32
C PRO A 28 16.30 -5.96 -2.80
N LEU A 29 15.64 -5.03 -2.10
CA LEU A 29 15.52 -5.09 -0.64
C LEU A 29 14.82 -6.38 -0.23
N ARG A 30 15.24 -6.94 0.91
CA ARG A 30 14.73 -8.21 1.42
C ARG A 30 14.25 -8.07 2.86
N ASP A 31 13.25 -8.86 3.22
CA ASP A 31 12.84 -9.01 4.61
C ASP A 31 13.85 -9.85 5.42
N ASN A 32 13.63 -9.96 6.73
CA ASN A 32 14.49 -10.73 7.63
C ASN A 32 14.53 -12.25 7.33
N GLN A 33 13.64 -12.74 6.45
CA GLN A 33 13.61 -14.13 5.99
C GLN A 33 14.23 -14.28 4.59
N GLY A 34 14.77 -13.20 4.02
CA GLY A 34 15.39 -13.19 2.70
C GLY A 34 14.41 -13.08 1.53
N ASN A 35 13.11 -12.83 1.77
CA ASN A 35 12.15 -12.65 0.69
C ASN A 35 12.28 -11.25 0.09
N PRO A 36 12.20 -11.09 -1.24
CA PRO A 36 12.20 -9.77 -1.86
C PRO A 36 10.99 -8.95 -1.40
N LEU A 37 11.21 -7.67 -1.11
CA LEU A 37 10.16 -6.74 -0.72
C LEU A 37 9.40 -6.24 -1.96
N PRO A 38 8.06 -6.19 -1.91
CA PRO A 38 7.24 -5.85 -3.08
C PRO A 38 7.25 -4.35 -3.40
N LYS A 39 6.90 -4.04 -4.64
CA LYS A 39 6.43 -2.72 -5.07
C LYS A 39 4.91 -2.74 -5.22
N PHE A 40 4.27 -1.60 -4.98
CA PHE A 40 2.84 -1.41 -5.16
C PHE A 40 2.58 -0.27 -6.12
N ARG A 41 1.72 -0.51 -7.10
CA ARG A 41 1.20 0.52 -8.00
C ARG A 41 -0.27 0.72 -7.70
N ILE A 42 -0.61 1.92 -7.27
CA ILE A 42 -1.94 2.27 -6.78
C ILE A 42 -2.51 3.33 -7.70
N ARG A 43 -3.72 3.09 -8.21
CA ARG A 43 -4.48 4.06 -9.00
C ARG A 43 -5.85 4.27 -8.38
N LEU A 44 -6.19 5.52 -8.13
CA LEU A 44 -7.47 5.93 -7.55
C LEU A 44 -8.07 7.01 -8.45
N TRP A 45 -9.35 6.91 -8.80
CA TRP A 45 -9.96 7.97 -9.59
C TRP A 45 -11.48 8.08 -9.44
N ASN A 46 -11.95 9.28 -9.71
CA ASN A 46 -13.37 9.62 -9.90
C ASN A 46 -13.49 10.54 -11.13
N GLY A 47 -14.65 11.18 -11.34
CA GLY A 47 -14.86 12.07 -12.48
C GLY A 47 -14.07 13.38 -12.45
N ARG A 48 -13.33 13.68 -11.37
CA ARG A 48 -12.62 14.95 -11.15
C ARG A 48 -11.14 14.76 -10.87
N THR A 49 -10.80 13.84 -9.98
CA THR A 49 -9.45 13.65 -9.44
C THR A 49 -8.95 12.25 -9.80
N GLN A 50 -7.71 12.17 -10.28
CA GLN A 50 -6.98 10.93 -10.48
C GLN A 50 -5.67 10.98 -9.67
N ILE A 51 -5.41 9.92 -8.91
CA ILE A 51 -4.19 9.73 -8.14
C ILE A 51 -3.50 8.47 -8.65
N SER A 52 -2.20 8.58 -8.92
CA SER A 52 -1.31 7.45 -9.20
C SER A 52 -0.15 7.49 -8.24
N ILE A 53 0.12 6.36 -7.57
CA ILE A 53 1.19 6.23 -6.58
C ILE A 53 1.98 4.97 -6.89
N GLU A 54 3.29 5.09 -6.96
CA GLU A 54 4.24 3.98 -7.00
C GLU A 54 5.05 4.03 -5.71
N VAL A 55 4.98 2.96 -4.94
CA VAL A 55 5.62 2.85 -3.63
C VAL A 55 6.34 1.51 -3.53
N ARG A 56 7.48 1.51 -2.85
CA ARG A 56 8.22 0.27 -2.53
C ARG A 56 8.17 0.00 -1.04
N ALA A 57 8.08 -1.26 -0.66
CA ALA A 57 8.26 -1.66 0.73
C ALA A 57 9.74 -1.55 1.11
N CYS A 58 10.03 -0.84 2.21
CA CYS A 58 11.39 -0.73 2.77
C CYS A 58 11.63 -1.70 3.95
N GLY A 59 10.56 -2.35 4.42
CA GLY A 59 10.63 -3.42 5.40
C GLY A 59 9.37 -4.28 5.36
N ARG A 60 9.31 -5.26 6.26
CA ARG A 60 8.12 -6.08 6.49
C ARG A 60 8.05 -6.51 7.94
N ALA A 61 6.95 -6.18 8.60
CA ALA A 61 6.55 -6.85 9.82
C ALA A 61 5.46 -7.88 9.50
N ARG A 62 5.54 -9.06 10.11
CA ARG A 62 4.63 -10.18 9.87
C ARG A 62 4.30 -10.86 11.17
N TRP A 63 3.02 -11.15 11.36
CA TRP A 63 2.52 -11.98 12.44
C TRP A 63 1.68 -13.10 11.87
N THR A 64 1.81 -14.26 12.48
CA THR A 64 1.02 -15.45 12.17
C THR A 64 0.37 -15.91 13.46
N PHE A 65 -0.93 -16.14 13.41
CA PHE A 65 -1.76 -16.59 14.52
C PHE A 65 -2.32 -17.96 14.16
N ASP A 66 -1.92 -18.97 14.91
CA ASP A 66 -2.40 -20.34 14.79
C ASP A 66 -3.22 -20.71 16.03
N GLN A 67 -4.52 -20.89 15.85
CA GLN A 67 -5.44 -21.26 16.93
C GLN A 67 -5.95 -22.70 16.71
N PRO A 68 -5.68 -23.65 17.62
CA PRO A 68 -6.30 -24.96 17.59
C PRO A 68 -7.81 -24.84 17.77
N THR A 69 -8.58 -25.50 16.90
CA THR A 69 -10.04 -25.55 16.97
C THR A 69 -10.51 -27.00 17.21
N ARG A 70 -11.81 -27.19 17.43
CA ARG A 70 -12.38 -28.53 17.70
C ARG A 70 -12.12 -29.48 16.52
N ALA A 71 -12.00 -30.77 16.83
CA ALA A 71 -11.70 -31.83 15.87
C ALA A 71 -10.32 -31.75 15.17
N GLY A 72 -9.35 -31.04 15.77
CA GLY A 72 -7.96 -31.03 15.30
C GLY A 72 -7.69 -30.13 14.09
N MET A 73 -8.65 -29.26 13.73
CA MET A 73 -8.44 -28.21 12.74
C MET A 73 -7.68 -27.03 13.35
N VAL A 74 -6.86 -26.34 12.56
CA VAL A 74 -6.15 -25.12 12.99
C VAL A 74 -6.67 -23.94 12.20
N SER A 75 -7.13 -22.90 12.90
CA SER A 75 -7.46 -21.62 12.31
C SER A 75 -6.18 -20.82 12.14
N HIS A 76 -5.88 -20.38 10.91
CA HIS A 76 -4.66 -19.67 10.58
C HIS A 76 -4.98 -18.28 10.05
N LEU A 77 -4.38 -17.25 10.66
CA LEU A 77 -4.42 -15.88 10.20
C LEU A 77 -3.00 -15.36 10.04
N THR A 78 -2.69 -14.73 8.92
CA THR A 78 -1.44 -13.99 8.73
C THR A 78 -1.75 -12.52 8.47
N TYR A 79 -1.07 -11.64 9.21
CA TYR A 79 -1.11 -10.19 9.06
C TYR A 79 0.29 -9.69 8.68
N ASN A 80 0.37 -8.85 7.65
CA ASN A 80 1.62 -8.20 7.23
C ASN A 80 1.44 -6.69 7.20
N GLU A 81 2.54 -6.03 7.53
CA GLU A 81 2.69 -4.59 7.51
C GLU A 81 3.97 -4.25 6.76
N TYR A 82 3.87 -3.31 5.84
CA TYR A 82 4.94 -2.87 4.97
C TYR A 82 5.10 -1.36 5.10
N PRO A 83 6.12 -0.88 5.84
CA PRO A 83 6.50 0.51 5.76
C PRO A 83 6.92 0.82 4.31
N LEU A 84 6.43 1.94 3.79
CA LEU A 84 6.53 2.29 2.38
C LEU A 84 7.38 3.55 2.18
N GLU A 85 8.18 3.49 1.12
CA GLU A 85 8.81 4.66 0.52
C GLU A 85 8.11 5.00 -0.79
N VAL A 86 7.81 6.28 -1.00
CA VAL A 86 7.14 6.75 -2.22
C VAL A 86 8.16 7.03 -3.29
N GLU A 87 8.15 6.24 -4.36
CA GLU A 87 9.01 6.44 -5.53
C GLU A 87 8.41 7.49 -6.47
N ARG A 88 7.09 7.42 -6.69
CA ARG A 88 6.36 8.40 -7.52
C ARG A 88 4.97 8.65 -6.97
N ILE A 89 4.52 9.90 -7.05
CA ILE A 89 3.14 10.29 -6.84
C ILE A 89 2.72 11.33 -7.88
N ALA A 90 1.52 11.17 -8.41
CA ALA A 90 0.89 12.11 -9.31
C ALA A 90 -0.58 12.27 -8.90
N ILE A 91 -0.97 13.50 -8.56
CA ILE A 91 -2.36 13.87 -8.28
C ILE A 91 -2.78 14.88 -9.35
N LEU A 92 -3.66 14.44 -10.24
CA LEU A 92 -4.23 15.27 -11.29
C LEU A 92 -5.66 15.65 -10.91
N ASP A 93 -5.92 16.95 -10.84
CA ASP A 93 -7.24 17.53 -10.63
C ASP A 93 -7.48 18.68 -11.63
N GLU A 94 -8.62 19.35 -11.52
CA GLU A 94 -9.00 20.45 -12.41
C GLU A 94 -8.12 21.70 -12.25
N GLN A 95 -7.31 21.79 -11.20
CA GLN A 95 -6.35 22.87 -10.98
C GLN A 95 -4.91 22.47 -11.36
N GLY A 96 -4.69 21.25 -11.87
CA GLY A 96 -3.42 20.81 -12.44
C GLY A 96 -2.86 19.54 -11.81
N LEU A 97 -1.58 19.31 -12.11
CA LEU A 97 -0.82 18.16 -11.63
C LEU A 97 -0.01 18.54 -10.38
N ARG A 98 -0.06 17.70 -9.36
CA ARG A 98 0.86 17.72 -8.21
C ARG A 98 1.74 16.48 -8.25
N SER A 99 3.05 16.67 -8.07
CA SER A 99 4.05 15.60 -8.03
C SER A 99 4.57 15.37 -6.61
N ILE A 100 5.58 14.53 -6.45
CA ILE A 100 6.30 14.34 -5.17
C ILE A 100 6.90 15.64 -4.64
N ASP A 101 7.30 16.55 -5.53
CA ASP A 101 7.96 17.83 -5.18
C ASP A 101 7.01 18.84 -4.53
N ASP A 102 5.69 18.62 -4.64
CA ASP A 102 4.67 19.40 -3.94
C ASP A 102 4.59 19.09 -2.44
N TYR A 103 5.33 18.08 -1.96
CA TYR A 103 5.27 17.57 -0.59
C TYR A 103 6.65 17.61 0.07
N GLY A 104 6.71 18.11 1.30
CA GLY A 104 7.97 18.13 2.07
C GLY A 104 8.38 16.76 2.58
N TRP A 105 7.40 15.92 2.93
CA TRP A 105 7.61 14.53 3.34
C TRP A 105 6.36 13.71 3.04
N ILE A 106 6.56 12.42 2.78
CA ILE A 106 5.49 11.45 2.59
C ILE A 106 5.86 10.18 3.36
N HIS A 107 4.95 9.70 4.21
CA HIS A 107 5.09 8.43 4.90
C HIS A 107 3.88 7.55 4.55
N GLY A 108 4.11 6.26 4.39
CA GLY A 108 3.07 5.30 4.06
C GLY A 108 3.29 3.97 4.74
N ASN A 109 2.19 3.25 4.92
CA ASN A 109 2.16 1.89 5.40
C ASN A 109 1.13 1.13 4.56
N ALA A 110 1.48 -0.09 4.11
CA ALA A 110 0.52 -1.01 3.52
C ALA A 110 0.31 -2.19 4.46
N GLU A 111 -0.95 -2.57 4.62
CA GLU A 111 -1.34 -3.70 5.47
C GLU A 111 -2.09 -4.72 4.62
N HIS A 112 -1.78 -6.00 4.83
CA HIS A 112 -2.47 -7.09 4.16
C HIS A 112 -2.64 -8.28 5.11
N THR A 113 -3.89 -8.74 5.20
CA THR A 113 -4.28 -9.87 6.06
C THR A 113 -4.99 -10.92 5.24
N TRP A 114 -4.66 -12.19 5.49
CA TRP A 114 -5.42 -13.32 4.94
C TRP A 114 -5.51 -14.46 5.95
N GLY A 115 -6.48 -15.34 5.71
CA GLY A 115 -6.82 -16.43 6.60
C GLY A 115 -8.01 -16.09 7.48
N ILE A 116 -8.25 -16.94 8.48
CA ILE A 116 -9.39 -16.87 9.37
C ILE A 116 -8.90 -17.11 10.79
N LEU A 117 -9.42 -16.32 11.73
CA LEU A 117 -9.35 -16.60 13.15
C LEU A 117 -10.78 -16.92 13.63
N HIS A 118 -11.01 -18.13 14.11
CA HIS A 118 -12.31 -18.63 14.59
C HIS A 118 -12.15 -19.40 15.90
#